data_AF-A0A518HXX4-F1
#
_entry.id   AF-A0A518HXX4-F1
#
_cell.length_a   1.000
_cell.length_b   1.000
_cell.length_c   1.000
_cell.angle_alpha   90.00
_cell.angle_beta   90.00
_cell.angle_gamma   90.00
#
_symmetry.space_group_name_H-M   'P 1'
#
loop_
_entity.id
_entity.type
_entity.pdbx_description
1 polymer ?
#
loop_
_entity_poly.entity_id
_entity_poly.type
_entity_poly.pdbx_seq_one_letter_code
_entity_poly.pdbx_strand_id
1 'polypeptide(L)'
;MSIHRAAASRASNSPSWYGNEPRSTPEVPSRLESFGRSGDVAKGVVYLFETMRKSMTLLMLAIMSTLASADDSETKLIREVEQAILNQTNDFRKKHDLPPVSSDKALDATASRFATFMAESGKYGHNADGRTPAQRAKDAGYLYCVVRENIAYRTNTGELTAESLIDVFVQGWIDSPPHRENLLADFVTETGISVASTDGVTYYAVQLFGRPKSSAIQVRVTNKTKQTRTLVVTSNDSEDEVELPSRSIITMRRCFPAMLSLIDSDSKIEVKKSIELAITDDGLTTR
;
A
#
# COMPACT_ATOMS: atom_id res chain seq x y z
N MET A 1 61.54 46.49 4.81
CA MET A 1 62.14 45.72 5.92
C MET A 1 61.23 44.53 6.20
N SER A 2 61.60 43.27 6.11
CA SER A 2 62.75 42.59 5.51
C SER A 2 62.29 41.15 5.24
N ILE A 3 62.72 40.63 4.10
CA ILE A 3 62.75 39.20 3.77
C ILE A 3 63.81 38.57 4.69
N HIS A 4 63.63 37.33 5.18
CA HIS A 4 64.73 36.35 5.30
C HIS A 4 64.19 34.92 5.35
N ARG A 5 64.97 34.03 4.72
CA ARG A 5 64.69 32.64 4.38
C ARG A 5 65.77 31.76 5.06
N ALA A 6 65.44 30.47 5.24
CA ALA A 6 66.31 29.31 5.48
C ALA A 6 66.87 29.16 6.91
N ALA A 7 67.15 27.97 7.47
CA ALA A 7 67.35 26.62 6.92
C ALA A 7 67.13 25.53 8.00
N ALA A 8 67.15 24.28 7.55
CA ALA A 8 66.81 23.02 8.24
C ALA A 8 67.83 22.50 9.29
N SER A 9 67.38 21.58 10.17
CA SER A 9 68.04 20.27 10.38
C SER A 9 67.13 19.26 11.15
N ARG A 10 67.43 17.96 10.97
CA ARG A 10 66.66 16.75 11.30
C ARG A 10 66.82 16.26 12.75
N ALA A 11 65.79 15.56 13.26
CA ALA A 11 65.86 14.30 14.05
C ALA A 11 64.41 13.77 14.28
N SER A 12 63.94 12.73 13.59
CA SER A 12 63.93 11.30 13.97
C SER A 12 63.32 10.97 15.35
N ASN A 13 62.05 10.55 15.39
CA ASN A 13 61.60 9.19 15.79
C ASN A 13 60.10 9.15 16.08
N SER A 14 59.43 8.22 15.41
CA SER A 14 58.06 7.77 15.60
C SER A 14 57.94 6.82 16.82
N PRO A 15 56.79 6.80 17.52
CA PRO A 15 56.38 5.64 18.30
C PRO A 15 55.26 4.87 17.59
N SER A 16 55.52 3.60 17.34
CA SER A 16 54.62 2.56 16.88
C SER A 16 53.52 2.25 17.90
N TRP A 17 52.26 2.23 17.46
CA TRP A 17 51.15 1.67 18.23
C TRP A 17 50.98 0.18 17.93
N TYR A 18 51.67 -0.67 18.70
CA TYR A 18 51.33 -2.09 18.86
C TYR A 18 51.64 -2.49 20.30
N GLY A 19 50.60 -2.59 21.13
CA GLY A 19 50.66 -3.17 22.47
C GLY A 19 49.77 -4.41 22.52
N ASN A 20 50.37 -5.59 22.44
CA ASN A 20 49.74 -6.87 22.78
C ASN A 20 49.95 -7.11 24.27
N GLU A 21 48.88 -7.12 25.07
CA GLU A 21 48.89 -7.70 26.42
C GLU A 21 48.65 -9.22 26.34
N PRO A 22 49.38 -10.05 27.08
CA PRO A 22 49.10 -11.47 27.17
C PRO A 22 47.91 -11.74 28.11
N ARG A 23 46.87 -12.39 27.59
CA ARG A 23 45.76 -12.93 28.40
C ARG A 23 46.28 -14.07 29.30
N SER A 24 45.96 -13.99 30.59
CA SER A 24 46.13 -15.06 31.56
C SER A 24 45.24 -16.27 31.21
N THR A 25 45.83 -17.47 31.27
CA THR A 25 45.09 -18.74 31.14
C THR A 25 44.40 -19.08 32.47
N PRO A 26 43.18 -19.64 32.45
CA PRO A 26 42.50 -20.05 33.68
C PRO A 26 43.15 -21.30 34.30
N GLU A 27 43.24 -21.33 35.63
CA GLU A 27 43.71 -22.46 36.42
C GLU A 27 42.79 -23.68 36.30
N VAL A 28 43.40 -24.87 36.21
CA VAL A 28 42.72 -26.17 36.20
C VAL A 28 42.55 -26.65 37.65
N PRO A 29 41.33 -27.03 38.10
CA PRO A 29 41.13 -27.52 39.46
C PRO A 29 41.83 -28.85 39.73
N SER A 30 42.55 -28.91 40.85
CA SER A 30 43.31 -30.06 41.35
C SER A 30 42.42 -31.14 41.97
N ARG A 31 41.63 -31.84 41.14
CA ARG A 31 41.00 -33.11 41.55
C ARG A 31 40.75 -34.04 40.37
N LEU A 32 41.81 -34.51 39.71
CA LEU A 32 41.73 -35.57 38.70
C LEU A 32 43.06 -36.33 38.55
N GLU A 33 43.75 -36.64 39.64
CA GLU A 33 44.84 -37.63 39.62
C GLU A 33 44.30 -39.02 39.97
N SER A 34 43.76 -39.70 38.96
CA SER A 34 43.78 -41.16 38.83
C SER A 34 42.94 -41.52 37.62
N PHE A 35 43.56 -41.76 36.47
CA PHE A 35 43.14 -42.72 35.44
C PHE A 35 44.16 -42.64 34.31
N GLY A 36 44.82 -43.77 34.03
CA GLY A 36 45.87 -43.87 33.03
C GLY A 36 45.40 -43.63 31.59
N ARG A 37 46.40 -43.64 30.69
CA ARG A 37 46.47 -43.30 29.26
C ARG A 37 45.32 -43.73 28.32
N SER A 38 44.31 -44.44 28.79
CA SER A 38 43.07 -44.80 28.08
C SER A 38 41.88 -43.86 28.36
N GLY A 39 41.93 -43.07 29.44
CA GLY A 39 40.86 -42.13 29.81
C GLY A 39 40.83 -40.83 28.97
N ASP A 40 41.96 -40.43 28.39
CA ASP A 40 42.09 -39.16 27.68
C ASP A 40 41.45 -39.19 26.28
N VAL A 41 41.45 -40.36 25.63
CA VAL A 41 40.83 -40.53 24.30
C VAL A 41 39.30 -40.48 24.41
N ALA A 42 38.72 -41.10 25.46
CA ALA A 42 37.28 -41.07 25.70
C ALA A 42 36.76 -39.67 26.10
N LYS A 43 37.53 -38.92 26.90
CA LYS A 43 37.21 -37.54 27.27
C LYS A 43 37.28 -36.59 26.07
N GLY A 44 38.26 -36.76 25.19
CA GLY A 44 38.38 -35.98 23.95
C GLY A 44 37.18 -36.17 23.02
N VAL A 45 36.70 -37.41 22.85
CA VAL A 45 35.54 -37.72 21.99
C VAL A 45 34.25 -37.15 22.56
N VAL A 46 33.99 -37.28 23.87
CA VAL A 46 32.79 -36.70 24.51
C VAL A 46 32.83 -35.17 24.48
N TYR A 47 34.00 -34.55 24.71
CA TYR A 47 34.20 -33.11 24.61
C TYR A 47 34.01 -32.59 23.18
N LEU A 48 34.46 -33.34 22.16
CA LEU A 48 34.21 -33.06 20.74
C LEU A 48 32.72 -33.13 20.39
N PHE A 49 31.97 -34.13 20.88
CA PHE A 49 30.52 -34.21 20.67
C PHE A 49 29.76 -33.07 21.37
N GLU A 50 30.14 -32.69 22.59
CA GLU A 50 29.50 -31.57 23.30
C GLU A 50 29.84 -30.20 22.72
N THR A 51 31.08 -29.99 22.27
CA THR A 51 31.49 -28.77 21.58
C THR A 51 30.86 -28.70 20.19
N MET A 52 30.80 -29.79 19.43
CA MET A 52 30.03 -29.82 18.17
C MET A 52 28.54 -29.58 18.39
N ARG A 53 27.93 -30.12 19.47
CA ARG A 53 26.52 -29.86 19.81
C ARG A 53 26.29 -28.40 20.21
N LYS A 54 27.14 -27.81 21.07
CA LYS A 54 27.04 -26.40 21.48
C LYS A 54 27.29 -25.45 20.30
N SER A 55 28.28 -25.75 19.46
CA SER A 55 28.57 -24.97 18.25
C SER A 55 27.47 -25.10 17.19
N MET A 56 26.86 -26.28 17.03
CA MET A 56 25.72 -26.46 16.13
C MET A 56 24.45 -25.79 16.64
N THR A 57 24.22 -25.76 17.97
CA THR A 57 23.12 -24.99 18.58
C THR A 57 23.36 -23.48 18.47
N LEU A 58 24.58 -22.99 18.68
CA LEU A 58 24.92 -21.57 18.47
C LEU A 58 24.80 -21.16 17.00
N LEU A 59 25.21 -22.02 16.06
CA LEU A 59 25.08 -21.80 14.63
C LEU A 59 23.60 -21.79 14.18
N MET A 60 22.79 -22.73 14.69
CA MET A 60 21.33 -22.74 14.47
C MET A 60 20.64 -21.50 15.05
N LEU A 61 21.02 -21.05 16.26
CA LEU A 61 20.51 -19.80 16.84
C LEU A 61 20.89 -18.58 16.01
N ALA A 62 22.13 -18.52 15.52
CA ALA A 62 22.60 -17.44 14.66
C ALA A 62 21.83 -17.39 13.33
N ILE A 63 21.63 -18.53 12.66
CA ILE A 63 20.85 -18.63 11.42
C ILE A 63 19.37 -18.27 11.63
N MET A 64 18.77 -18.71 12.75
CA MET A 64 17.39 -18.31 13.08
C MET A 64 17.28 -16.81 13.37
N SER A 65 18.27 -16.21 14.04
CA SER A 65 18.27 -14.78 14.35
C SER A 65 18.41 -13.90 13.11
N THR A 66 19.19 -14.29 12.10
CA THR A 66 19.36 -13.52 10.86
C THR A 66 18.13 -13.59 9.96
N LEU A 67 17.46 -14.75 9.86
CA LEU A 67 16.22 -14.89 9.10
C LEU A 67 15.08 -14.05 9.69
N ALA A 68 14.94 -14.02 11.02
CA ALA A 68 13.92 -13.20 11.68
C ALA A 68 14.13 -11.69 11.47
N SER A 69 15.38 -11.21 11.41
CA SER A 69 15.66 -9.79 11.18
C SER A 69 15.46 -9.33 9.74
N ALA A 70 15.64 -10.22 8.75
CA ALA A 70 15.38 -9.90 7.35
C ALA A 70 13.86 -9.73 7.07
N ASP A 71 13.05 -10.63 7.61
CA ASP A 71 11.58 -10.60 7.49
C ASP A 71 10.96 -9.35 8.14
N ASP A 72 11.51 -8.91 9.29
CA ASP A 72 11.10 -7.66 9.95
C ASP A 72 11.47 -6.41 9.12
N SER A 73 12.66 -6.41 8.49
CA SER A 73 13.10 -5.30 7.64
C SER A 73 12.25 -5.16 6.38
N GLU A 74 11.93 -6.27 5.71
CA GLU A 74 11.06 -6.25 4.52
C GLU A 74 9.63 -5.87 4.88
N THR A 75 9.09 -6.41 5.97
CA THR A 75 7.77 -6.02 6.48
C THR A 75 7.70 -4.51 6.77
N LYS A 76 8.75 -3.95 7.37
CA LYS A 76 8.84 -2.50 7.63
C LYS A 76 8.87 -1.70 6.33
N LEU A 77 9.67 -2.12 5.35
CA LEU A 77 9.75 -1.51 4.03
C LEU A 77 8.37 -1.50 3.34
N ILE A 78 7.68 -2.64 3.30
CA ILE A 78 6.37 -2.78 2.69
C ILE A 78 5.37 -1.81 3.32
N ARG A 79 5.31 -1.74 4.65
CA ARG A 79 4.41 -0.81 5.36
C ARG A 79 4.73 0.65 5.07
N GLU A 80 6.02 1.01 4.96
CA GLU A 80 6.45 2.35 4.58
C GLU A 80 5.96 2.71 3.16
N VAL A 81 6.09 1.78 2.22
CA VAL A 81 5.61 1.95 0.84
C VAL A 81 4.10 2.07 0.78
N GLU A 82 3.34 1.20 1.47
CA GLU A 82 1.87 1.25 1.51
C GLU A 82 1.37 2.59 2.05
N GLN A 83 1.97 3.09 3.14
CA GLN A 83 1.63 4.40 3.71
C GLN A 83 2.01 5.55 2.76
N ALA A 84 3.15 5.45 2.08
CA ALA A 84 3.56 6.45 1.11
C ALA A 84 2.63 6.48 -0.11
N ILE A 85 2.16 5.33 -0.60
CA ILE A 85 1.15 5.25 -1.67
C ILE A 85 -0.11 6.02 -1.27
N LEU A 86 -0.63 5.83 -0.05
CA LEU A 86 -1.79 6.56 0.44
C LEU A 86 -1.54 8.08 0.48
N ASN A 87 -0.40 8.48 1.05
CA ASN A 87 -0.04 9.89 1.20
C ASN A 87 0.10 10.57 -0.18
N GLN A 88 0.84 9.98 -1.10
CA GLN A 88 1.04 10.54 -2.43
C GLN A 88 -0.24 10.51 -3.28
N THR A 89 -1.08 9.49 -3.13
CA THR A 89 -2.43 9.48 -3.73
C THR A 89 -3.23 10.69 -3.27
N ASN A 90 -3.26 10.95 -1.96
CA ASN A 90 -4.01 12.06 -1.39
C ASN A 90 -3.39 13.42 -1.73
N ASP A 91 -2.06 13.54 -1.82
CA ASP A 91 -1.38 14.74 -2.29
C ASP A 91 -1.69 15.02 -3.76
N PHE A 92 -1.70 13.98 -4.59
CA PHE A 92 -2.05 14.09 -6.01
C PHE A 92 -3.51 14.51 -6.18
N ARG A 93 -4.43 13.90 -5.43
CA ARG A 93 -5.85 14.31 -5.39
C ARG A 93 -6.01 15.76 -4.94
N LYS A 94 -5.29 16.19 -3.90
CA LYS A 94 -5.30 17.57 -3.41
C LYS A 94 -4.82 18.57 -4.47
N LYS A 95 -3.78 18.25 -5.24
CA LYS A 95 -3.31 19.08 -6.37
C LYS A 95 -4.36 19.25 -7.47
N HIS A 96 -5.36 18.38 -7.50
CA HIS A 96 -6.48 18.38 -8.44
C HIS A 96 -7.81 18.79 -7.78
N ASP A 97 -7.77 19.46 -6.63
CA ASP A 97 -8.96 19.93 -5.88
C ASP A 97 -9.95 18.83 -5.49
N LEU A 98 -9.47 17.59 -5.35
CA LEU A 98 -10.26 16.44 -4.94
C LEU A 98 -10.12 16.15 -3.44
N PRO A 99 -11.19 15.69 -2.77
CA PRO A 99 -11.10 15.25 -1.39
C PRO A 99 -10.19 14.01 -1.26
N PRO A 100 -9.49 13.85 -0.12
CA PRO A 100 -8.70 12.66 0.13
C PRO A 100 -9.58 11.42 0.25
N VAL A 101 -9.02 10.26 -0.08
CA VAL A 101 -9.59 8.95 0.24
C VAL A 101 -9.09 8.47 1.60
N SER A 102 -9.93 7.71 2.29
CA SER A 102 -9.61 7.08 3.57
C SER A 102 -9.38 5.58 3.43
N SER A 103 -8.50 5.00 4.25
CA SER A 103 -8.28 3.54 4.22
C SER A 103 -9.51 2.78 4.69
N ASP A 104 -9.89 1.72 3.97
CA ASP A 104 -10.93 0.78 4.37
C ASP A 104 -10.36 -0.63 4.55
N LYS A 105 -10.73 -1.28 5.66
CA LYS A 105 -10.18 -2.59 6.05
C LYS A 105 -10.57 -3.72 5.10
N ALA A 106 -11.77 -3.68 4.53
CA ALA A 106 -12.20 -4.72 3.59
C ALA A 106 -11.48 -4.57 2.26
N LEU A 107 -11.27 -3.33 1.80
CA LEU A 107 -10.43 -3.04 0.64
C LEU A 107 -8.96 -3.39 0.87
N ASP A 108 -8.38 -3.09 2.03
CA ASP A 108 -7.00 -3.51 2.39
C ASP A 108 -6.86 -5.03 2.36
N ALA A 109 -7.82 -5.74 2.96
CA ALA A 109 -7.83 -7.21 2.95
C ALA A 109 -8.01 -7.79 1.53
N THR A 110 -8.70 -7.05 0.64
CA THR A 110 -8.85 -7.42 -0.76
C THR A 110 -7.54 -7.23 -1.52
N ALA A 111 -6.91 -6.05 -1.36
CA ALA A 111 -5.64 -5.70 -1.98
C ALA A 111 -4.54 -6.68 -1.55
N SER A 112 -4.45 -6.97 -0.24
CA SER A 112 -3.48 -7.90 0.32
C SER A 112 -3.60 -9.30 -0.26
N ARG A 113 -4.81 -9.88 -0.26
CA ARG A 113 -5.04 -11.21 -0.87
C ARG A 113 -4.66 -11.26 -2.33
N PHE A 114 -4.93 -10.21 -3.09
CA PHE A 114 -4.66 -10.19 -4.52
C PHE A 114 -3.18 -9.94 -4.85
N ALA A 115 -2.52 -9.05 -4.11
CA ALA A 115 -1.08 -8.82 -4.22
C ALA A 115 -0.32 -10.11 -3.89
N THR A 116 -0.65 -10.79 -2.79
CA THR A 116 -0.08 -12.08 -2.42
C THR A 116 -0.32 -13.14 -3.50
N PHE A 117 -1.54 -13.24 -4.05
CA PHE A 117 -1.82 -14.16 -5.15
C PHE A 117 -0.92 -13.91 -6.38
N MET A 118 -0.72 -12.66 -6.78
CA MET A 118 0.17 -12.34 -7.91
C MET A 118 1.63 -12.70 -7.59
N ALA A 119 2.08 -12.44 -6.36
CA ALA A 119 3.42 -12.77 -5.90
C ALA A 119 3.67 -14.29 -5.80
N GLU A 120 2.68 -15.07 -5.38
CA GLU A 120 2.79 -16.54 -5.27
C GLU A 120 2.68 -17.25 -6.63
N SER A 121 1.80 -16.75 -7.51
CA SER A 121 1.50 -17.43 -8.77
C SER A 121 2.31 -16.93 -9.96
N GLY A 122 2.95 -15.76 -9.84
CA GLY A 122 3.59 -15.04 -10.94
C GLY A 122 2.64 -14.53 -12.03
N LYS A 123 1.32 -14.72 -11.86
CA LYS A 123 0.31 -14.22 -12.81
C LYS A 123 0.03 -12.76 -12.53
N TYR A 124 -0.07 -11.95 -13.59
CA TYR A 124 -0.36 -10.52 -13.49
C TYR A 124 -1.57 -10.13 -14.36
N GLY A 125 -2.42 -9.27 -13.82
CA GLY A 125 -3.59 -8.72 -14.51
C GLY A 125 -4.81 -8.68 -13.60
N HIS A 126 -5.75 -7.76 -13.88
CA HIS A 126 -6.93 -7.49 -13.03
C HIS A 126 -7.83 -8.71 -12.74
N ASN A 127 -7.73 -9.76 -13.56
CA ASN A 127 -8.49 -11.02 -13.43
C ASN A 127 -7.58 -12.25 -13.32
N ALA A 128 -6.33 -12.09 -12.89
CA ALA A 128 -5.35 -13.17 -12.83
C ALA A 128 -5.80 -14.37 -11.97
N ASP A 129 -6.68 -14.12 -10.99
CA ASP A 129 -7.28 -15.12 -10.10
C ASP A 129 -8.69 -15.58 -10.54
N GLY A 130 -9.12 -15.19 -11.75
CA GLY A 130 -10.43 -15.52 -12.31
C GLY A 130 -11.61 -14.68 -11.80
N ARG A 131 -11.37 -13.67 -10.95
CA ARG A 131 -12.39 -12.78 -10.39
C ARG A 131 -12.20 -11.35 -10.86
N THR A 132 -13.25 -10.53 -10.82
CA THR A 132 -13.15 -9.08 -10.99
C THR A 132 -12.75 -8.40 -9.67
N PRO A 133 -12.19 -7.17 -9.70
CA PRO A 133 -11.88 -6.43 -8.48
C PRO A 133 -13.11 -6.28 -7.56
N ALA A 134 -14.28 -6.04 -8.15
CA ALA A 134 -15.54 -5.89 -7.42
C ALA A 134 -16.00 -7.20 -6.76
N GLN A 135 -15.80 -8.35 -7.41
CA GLN A 135 -16.05 -9.66 -6.80
C GLN A 135 -15.13 -9.89 -5.61
N ARG A 136 -13.82 -9.63 -5.76
CA ARG A 136 -12.86 -9.75 -4.65
C ARG A 136 -13.24 -8.85 -3.47
N ALA A 137 -13.60 -7.59 -3.74
CA ALA A 137 -14.02 -6.65 -2.71
C ALA A 137 -15.27 -7.12 -1.97
N LYS A 138 -16.27 -7.64 -2.70
CA LYS A 138 -17.49 -8.23 -2.12
C LYS A 138 -17.18 -9.40 -1.20
N ASP A 139 -16.31 -10.30 -1.65
CA ASP A 139 -15.92 -11.51 -0.89
C ASP A 139 -15.20 -11.13 0.42
N ALA A 140 -14.50 -9.99 0.44
CA ALA A 140 -13.88 -9.43 1.64
C ALA A 140 -14.86 -8.64 2.53
N GLY A 141 -16.14 -8.54 2.17
CA GLY A 141 -17.18 -7.87 2.95
C GLY A 141 -17.42 -6.40 2.58
N TYR A 142 -16.79 -5.89 1.53
CA TYR A 142 -16.99 -4.50 1.08
C TYR A 142 -18.30 -4.39 0.28
N LEU A 143 -19.35 -3.86 0.91
CA LEU A 143 -20.61 -3.57 0.22
C LEU A 143 -20.45 -2.30 -0.61
N TYR A 144 -20.30 -2.44 -1.92
CA TYR A 144 -19.92 -1.33 -2.79
C TYR A 144 -21.07 -0.76 -3.63
N CYS A 145 -20.94 0.52 -3.95
CA CYS A 145 -21.53 1.18 -5.12
C CYS A 145 -20.53 1.22 -6.28
N VAL A 146 -19.25 1.48 -5.98
CA VAL A 146 -18.17 1.60 -6.95
C VAL A 146 -16.94 0.88 -6.42
N VAL A 147 -16.22 0.17 -7.30
CA VAL A 147 -14.87 -0.36 -7.07
C VAL A 147 -14.02 -0.10 -8.30
N ARG A 148 -12.81 0.41 -8.11
CA ARG A 148 -11.77 0.62 -9.12
C ARG A 148 -10.45 0.03 -8.63
N GLU A 149 -9.56 -0.37 -9.54
CA GLU A 149 -8.31 -1.04 -9.18
C GLU A 149 -7.15 -0.50 -10.03
N ASN A 150 -6.06 -0.18 -9.35
CA ASN A 150 -4.74 -0.03 -9.94
C ASN A 150 -3.87 -1.20 -9.48
N ILE A 151 -3.12 -1.79 -10.40
CA ILE A 151 -2.09 -2.78 -10.09
C ILE A 151 -0.77 -2.35 -10.73
N ALA A 152 0.33 -2.70 -10.08
CA ALA A 152 1.67 -2.54 -10.61
C ALA A 152 2.54 -3.69 -10.11
N TYR A 153 3.64 -3.95 -10.80
CA TYR A 153 4.72 -4.76 -10.26
C TYR A 153 6.06 -4.16 -10.62
N ARG A 154 7.08 -4.51 -9.84
CA ARG A 154 8.45 -4.15 -10.11
C ARG A 154 9.39 -5.29 -9.72
N THR A 155 10.20 -5.71 -10.66
CA THR A 155 11.34 -6.61 -10.42
C THR A 155 12.59 -5.76 -10.21
N ASN A 156 13.21 -5.88 -9.04
CA ASN A 156 14.39 -5.10 -8.68
C ASN A 156 15.66 -5.83 -9.09
N THR A 157 16.55 -5.14 -9.81
CA THR A 157 17.89 -5.64 -10.18
C THR A 157 19.01 -4.86 -9.51
N GLY A 158 18.69 -3.98 -8.56
CA GLY A 158 19.61 -3.07 -7.88
C GLY A 158 19.18 -2.82 -6.44
N GLU A 159 19.63 -1.71 -5.85
CA GLU A 159 19.28 -1.35 -4.47
C GLU A 159 17.76 -1.21 -4.30
N LEU A 160 17.22 -1.93 -3.32
CA LEU A 160 15.82 -1.88 -2.95
C LEU A 160 15.60 -0.79 -1.91
N THR A 161 14.93 0.28 -2.31
CA THR A 161 14.52 1.38 -1.41
C THR A 161 13.02 1.62 -1.48
N ALA A 162 12.43 2.15 -0.40
CA ALA A 162 11.03 2.56 -0.39
C ALA A 162 10.74 3.54 -1.52
N GLU A 163 11.57 4.58 -1.65
CA GLU A 163 11.48 5.61 -2.70
C GLU A 163 11.41 4.99 -4.10
N SER A 164 12.28 4.02 -4.37
CA SER A 164 12.32 3.39 -5.68
C SER A 164 11.04 2.59 -6.00
N LEU A 165 10.45 1.90 -5.01
CA LEU A 165 9.18 1.19 -5.19
C LEU A 165 8.02 2.17 -5.40
N ILE A 166 8.00 3.23 -4.60
CA ILE A 166 6.95 4.26 -4.64
C ILE A 166 6.95 4.98 -5.99
N ASP A 167 8.13 5.34 -6.52
CA ASP A 167 8.26 5.98 -7.83
C ASP A 167 7.60 5.10 -8.91
N VAL A 168 7.94 3.82 -8.99
CA VAL A 168 7.35 2.93 -10.00
C VAL A 168 5.84 2.75 -9.81
N PHE A 169 5.36 2.61 -8.57
CA PHE A 169 3.94 2.37 -8.32
C PHE A 169 3.10 3.63 -8.54
N VAL A 170 3.36 4.70 -7.79
CA VAL A 170 2.51 5.90 -7.83
C VAL A 170 2.75 6.69 -9.11
N GLN A 171 4.01 6.95 -9.50
CA GLN A 171 4.29 7.70 -10.72
C GLN A 171 3.85 6.90 -11.96
N GLY A 172 4.06 5.57 -11.96
CA GLY A 172 3.58 4.70 -13.02
C GLY A 172 2.04 4.73 -13.18
N TRP A 173 1.29 4.79 -12.08
CA TRP A 173 -0.16 4.99 -12.15
C TRP A 173 -0.56 6.40 -12.59
N ILE A 174 0.17 7.44 -12.16
CA ILE A 174 -0.07 8.84 -12.56
C ILE A 174 0.13 9.04 -14.06
N ASP A 175 1.13 8.40 -14.64
CA ASP A 175 1.50 8.55 -16.06
C ASP A 175 0.68 7.65 -16.99
N SER A 176 -0.03 6.68 -16.44
CA SER A 176 -0.90 5.79 -17.20
C SER A 176 -2.34 6.32 -17.19
N PRO A 177 -2.91 6.74 -18.34
CA PRO A 177 -4.26 7.31 -18.40
C PRO A 177 -5.35 6.50 -17.66
N PRO A 178 -5.50 5.16 -17.85
CA PRO A 178 -6.54 4.40 -17.16
C PRO A 178 -6.33 4.33 -15.63
N HIS A 179 -5.08 4.28 -15.16
CA HIS A 179 -4.79 4.27 -13.72
C HIS A 179 -4.96 5.67 -13.10
N ARG A 180 -4.60 6.71 -13.85
CA ARG A 180 -4.77 8.12 -13.49
C ARG A 180 -6.25 8.48 -13.31
N GLU A 181 -7.12 7.96 -14.17
CA GLU A 181 -8.58 8.11 -14.03
C GLU A 181 -9.09 7.58 -12.69
N ASN A 182 -8.54 6.46 -12.19
CA ASN A 182 -8.92 5.93 -10.88
C ASN A 182 -8.42 6.83 -9.74
N LEU A 183 -7.18 7.34 -9.83
CA LEU A 183 -6.62 8.28 -8.86
C LEU A 183 -7.44 9.57 -8.75
N LEU A 184 -7.96 10.06 -9.88
CA LEU A 184 -8.74 11.30 -10.00
C LEU A 184 -10.25 11.10 -9.96
N ALA A 185 -10.74 9.88 -9.71
CA ALA A 185 -12.17 9.64 -9.58
C ALA A 185 -12.72 10.46 -8.40
N ASP A 186 -13.55 11.45 -8.68
CA ASP A 186 -14.07 12.40 -7.67
C ASP A 186 -15.18 11.80 -6.78
N PHE A 187 -15.65 10.61 -7.14
CA PHE A 187 -16.73 9.89 -6.50
C PHE A 187 -16.29 8.73 -5.60
N VAL A 188 -14.99 8.43 -5.56
CA VAL A 188 -14.45 7.47 -4.58
C VAL A 188 -14.14 8.17 -3.27
N THR A 189 -14.37 7.48 -2.16
CA THR A 189 -14.20 8.01 -0.79
C THR A 189 -13.23 7.17 0.04
N GLU A 190 -13.02 5.93 -0.37
CA GLU A 190 -12.23 4.94 0.35
C GLU A 190 -11.18 4.32 -0.57
N THR A 191 -10.11 3.79 0.02
CA THR A 191 -9.06 3.06 -0.69
C THR A 191 -8.59 1.88 0.14
N GLY A 192 -8.07 0.85 -0.52
CA GLY A 192 -7.31 -0.20 0.14
C GLY A 192 -6.02 -0.45 -0.62
N ILE A 193 -4.92 -0.62 0.09
CA ILE A 193 -3.59 -0.69 -0.50
C ILE A 193 -2.87 -1.92 0.06
N SER A 194 -2.18 -2.65 -0.81
CA SER A 194 -1.20 -3.61 -0.32
C SER A 194 -0.05 -3.82 -1.30
N VAL A 195 1.12 -4.12 -0.75
CA VAL A 195 2.30 -4.56 -1.49
C VAL A 195 2.72 -5.95 -0.99
N ALA A 196 3.02 -6.87 -1.92
CA ALA A 196 3.46 -8.22 -1.58
C ALA A 196 4.65 -8.66 -2.46
N SER A 197 5.50 -9.49 -1.88
CA SER A 197 6.63 -10.15 -2.53
C SER A 197 6.80 -11.53 -1.91
N THR A 198 7.32 -12.49 -2.67
CA THR A 198 7.65 -13.85 -2.20
C THR A 198 9.13 -14.16 -2.28
N ASP A 199 9.90 -13.38 -3.06
CA ASP A 199 11.31 -13.61 -3.33
C ASP A 199 12.21 -12.43 -2.90
N GLY A 200 11.63 -11.34 -2.37
CA GLY A 200 12.33 -10.11 -2.02
C GLY A 200 12.86 -9.34 -3.22
N VAL A 201 12.47 -9.73 -4.44
CA VAL A 201 12.99 -9.19 -5.71
C VAL A 201 11.85 -8.56 -6.51
N THR A 202 10.75 -9.29 -6.70
CA THR A 202 9.57 -8.83 -7.42
C THR A 202 8.45 -8.46 -6.45
N TYR A 203 8.13 -7.17 -6.43
CA TYR A 203 7.05 -6.62 -5.61
C TYR A 203 5.84 -6.32 -6.47
N TYR A 204 4.66 -6.70 -5.98
CA TYR A 204 3.36 -6.44 -6.59
C TYR A 204 2.59 -5.47 -5.71
N ALA A 205 2.09 -4.38 -6.29
CA ALA A 205 1.25 -3.41 -5.61
C ALA A 205 -0.19 -3.49 -6.15
N VAL A 206 -1.15 -3.44 -5.23
CA VAL A 206 -2.58 -3.33 -5.52
C VAL A 206 -3.11 -2.12 -4.77
N GLN A 207 -3.80 -1.22 -5.48
CA GLN A 207 -4.57 -0.14 -4.89
C GLN A 207 -6.01 -0.20 -5.39
N LEU A 208 -6.94 -0.45 -4.48
CA LEU A 208 -8.37 -0.37 -4.73
C LEU A 208 -8.89 1.01 -4.33
N PHE A 209 -9.89 1.48 -5.07
CA PHE A 209 -10.69 2.64 -4.71
C PHE A 209 -12.16 2.24 -4.60
N GLY A 210 -12.84 2.76 -3.59
CA GLY A 210 -14.20 2.39 -3.26
C GLY A 210 -15.12 3.58 -3.03
N ARG A 211 -16.38 3.39 -3.41
CA ARG A 211 -17.51 4.11 -2.82
C ARG A 211 -18.39 3.06 -2.15
N PRO A 212 -18.58 3.10 -0.82
CA PRO A 212 -19.39 2.10 -0.15
C PRO A 212 -20.87 2.35 -0.48
N LYS A 213 -21.67 1.29 -0.39
CA LYS A 213 -23.12 1.34 -0.68
C LYS A 213 -23.87 2.32 0.22
N SER A 214 -23.37 2.54 1.44
CA SER A 214 -23.88 3.54 2.39
C SER A 214 -23.67 4.98 1.91
N SER A 215 -22.65 5.23 1.08
CA SER A 215 -22.32 6.55 0.51
C SER A 215 -22.91 6.75 -0.88
N ALA A 216 -23.93 5.97 -1.26
CA ALA A 216 -24.71 6.20 -2.46
C ALA A 216 -25.35 7.60 -2.44
N ILE A 217 -25.31 8.30 -3.57
CA ILE A 217 -25.93 9.61 -3.74
C ILE A 217 -27.44 9.42 -3.78
N GLN A 218 -28.14 9.93 -2.76
CA GLN A 218 -29.60 9.92 -2.73
C GLN A 218 -30.14 11.21 -3.33
N VAL A 219 -30.90 11.11 -4.41
CA VAL A 219 -31.52 12.26 -5.07
C VAL A 219 -33.02 12.14 -4.91
N ARG A 220 -33.61 13.12 -4.22
CA ARG A 220 -35.05 13.20 -4.00
C ARG A 220 -35.60 14.37 -4.79
N VAL A 221 -36.46 14.09 -5.77
CA VAL A 221 -37.00 15.11 -6.68
C VAL A 221 -38.51 15.21 -6.46
N THR A 222 -38.98 16.42 -6.18
CA THR A 222 -40.41 16.72 -6.04
C THR A 222 -40.90 17.50 -7.25
N ASN A 223 -41.90 16.99 -7.97
CA ASN A 223 -42.58 17.76 -9.00
C ASN A 223 -43.63 18.68 -8.35
N LYS A 224 -43.35 19.98 -8.25
CA LYS A 224 -44.29 20.98 -7.71
C LYS A 224 -45.19 21.60 -8.78
N THR A 225 -45.07 21.19 -10.04
CA THR A 225 -45.89 21.74 -11.13
C THR A 225 -47.26 21.05 -11.19
N LYS A 226 -48.16 21.60 -12.00
CA LYS A 226 -49.47 20.98 -12.30
C LYS A 226 -49.42 19.97 -13.46
N GLN A 227 -48.24 19.74 -14.04
CA GLN A 227 -48.06 18.90 -15.22
C GLN A 227 -47.11 17.74 -14.90
N THR A 228 -47.16 16.69 -15.72
CA THR A 228 -46.10 15.68 -15.74
C THR A 228 -44.83 16.32 -16.30
N ARG A 229 -43.67 15.99 -15.71
CA ARG A 229 -42.36 16.48 -16.14
C ARG A 229 -41.42 15.31 -16.34
N THR A 230 -40.58 15.38 -17.35
CA THR A 230 -39.59 14.33 -17.63
C THR A 230 -38.20 14.82 -17.24
N LEU A 231 -37.60 14.08 -16.31
CA LEU A 231 -36.25 14.29 -15.82
C LEU A 231 -35.30 13.35 -16.57
N VAL A 232 -34.31 13.91 -17.25
CA VAL A 232 -33.19 13.18 -17.83
C VAL A 232 -32.09 13.09 -16.77
N VAL A 233 -31.56 11.90 -16.58
CA VAL A 233 -30.47 11.64 -15.64
C VAL A 233 -29.30 11.00 -16.39
N THR A 234 -28.25 11.77 -16.61
CA THR A 234 -27.04 11.31 -17.31
C THR A 234 -25.93 11.00 -16.31
N SER A 235 -25.34 9.81 -16.36
CA SER A 235 -24.26 9.38 -15.46
C SER A 235 -23.43 8.27 -16.09
N ASN A 236 -22.10 8.41 -16.10
CA ASN A 236 -21.16 7.38 -16.57
C ASN A 236 -21.59 6.73 -17.90
N ASP A 237 -21.76 7.57 -18.92
CA ASP A 237 -22.21 7.24 -20.29
C ASP A 237 -23.61 6.61 -20.42
N SER A 238 -24.38 6.59 -19.33
CA SER A 238 -25.78 6.16 -19.33
C SER A 238 -26.69 7.37 -19.23
N GLU A 239 -27.84 7.31 -19.89
CA GLU A 239 -28.89 8.30 -19.82
C GLU A 239 -30.23 7.62 -19.56
N ASP A 240 -30.90 8.01 -18.48
CA ASP A 240 -32.23 7.52 -18.12
C ASP A 240 -33.23 8.66 -18.19
N GLU A 241 -34.42 8.41 -18.74
CA GLU A 241 -35.57 9.31 -18.61
C GLU A 241 -36.51 8.82 -17.51
N VAL A 242 -36.93 9.75 -16.66
CA VAL A 242 -37.87 9.48 -15.58
C VAL A 242 -39.04 10.45 -15.70
N GLU A 243 -40.25 9.91 -15.89
CA GLU A 243 -41.47 10.71 -15.84
C GLU A 243 -41.93 10.91 -14.39
N LEU A 244 -42.18 12.15 -14.02
CA LEU A 244 -42.71 12.54 -12.73
C LEU A 244 -44.11 13.13 -12.91
N PRO A 245 -45.18 12.41 -12.53
CA PRO A 245 -46.54 12.95 -12.51
C PRO A 245 -46.64 14.24 -11.69
N SER A 246 -47.68 15.04 -11.95
CA SER A 246 -47.93 16.25 -11.16
C SER A 246 -48.01 15.94 -9.66
N ARG A 247 -47.37 16.79 -8.84
CA ARG A 247 -47.34 16.66 -7.36
C ARG A 247 -46.69 15.37 -6.84
N SER A 248 -45.96 14.64 -7.68
CA SER A 248 -45.26 13.42 -7.28
C SER A 248 -43.90 13.70 -6.64
N ILE A 249 -43.38 12.70 -5.93
CA ILE A 249 -42.03 12.69 -5.40
C ILE A 249 -41.39 11.38 -5.82
N ILE A 250 -40.16 11.45 -6.33
CA ILE A 250 -39.33 10.29 -6.58
C ILE A 250 -38.08 10.35 -5.70
N THR A 251 -37.51 9.19 -5.41
CA THR A 251 -36.21 9.08 -4.75
C THR A 251 -35.40 8.04 -5.49
N MET A 252 -34.23 8.43 -5.97
CA MET A 252 -33.29 7.56 -6.65
C MET A 252 -31.96 7.50 -5.89
N ARG A 253 -31.26 6.38 -6.05
CA ARG A 253 -29.89 6.21 -5.53
C ARG A 253 -28.95 6.07 -6.72
N ARG A 254 -27.87 6.85 -6.72
CA ARG A 254 -26.86 6.85 -7.77
C ARG A 254 -25.49 6.52 -7.17
N CYS A 255 -24.73 5.68 -7.86
CA CYS A 255 -23.38 5.28 -7.45
C CYS A 255 -22.34 6.32 -7.90
N PHE A 256 -22.62 6.99 -9.01
CA PHE A 256 -21.78 8.00 -9.65
C PHE A 256 -22.47 9.36 -9.59
N PRO A 257 -21.71 10.46 -9.71
CA PRO A 257 -22.25 11.77 -9.97
C PRO A 257 -23.15 11.71 -11.21
N ALA A 258 -24.22 12.49 -11.19
CA ALA A 258 -25.19 12.53 -12.26
C ALA A 258 -25.53 13.96 -12.63
N MET A 259 -25.72 14.21 -13.92
CA MET A 259 -26.31 15.45 -14.41
C MET A 259 -27.81 15.23 -14.54
N LEU A 260 -28.60 16.07 -13.87
CA LEU A 260 -30.06 16.06 -13.93
C LEU A 260 -30.53 17.23 -14.77
N SER A 261 -31.34 16.97 -15.80
CA SER A 261 -31.96 18.01 -16.63
C SER A 261 -33.43 17.75 -16.89
N LEU A 262 -34.18 18.79 -17.24
CA LEU A 262 -35.56 18.63 -17.71
C LEU A 262 -35.60 18.68 -19.24
N ILE A 263 -36.43 17.83 -19.87
CA ILE A 263 -36.53 17.81 -21.34
C ILE A 263 -37.06 19.14 -21.90
N ASP A 264 -37.94 19.80 -21.16
CA ASP A 264 -38.66 21.00 -21.59
C ASP A 264 -38.07 22.30 -21.02
N SER A 265 -36.81 22.27 -20.57
CA SER A 265 -36.14 23.41 -19.95
C SER A 265 -34.62 23.30 -20.09
N ASP A 266 -33.92 24.43 -20.16
CA ASP A 266 -32.46 24.47 -20.11
C ASP A 266 -31.88 24.22 -18.70
N SER A 267 -32.72 23.95 -17.69
CA SER A 267 -32.28 23.71 -16.33
C SER A 267 -31.51 22.39 -16.20
N LYS A 268 -30.29 22.49 -15.67
CA LYS A 268 -29.39 21.36 -15.42
C LYS A 268 -28.75 21.51 -14.05
N ILE A 269 -28.67 20.42 -13.29
CA ILE A 269 -28.00 20.38 -11.98
C ILE A 269 -27.06 19.18 -11.95
N GLU A 270 -25.77 19.45 -11.71
CA GLU A 270 -24.81 18.39 -11.40
C GLU A 270 -24.98 17.94 -9.93
N VAL A 271 -25.13 16.65 -9.73
CA VAL A 271 -25.36 16.03 -8.43
C VAL A 271 -24.20 15.12 -8.07
N LYS A 272 -23.32 15.61 -7.18
CA LYS A 272 -22.16 14.87 -6.65
C LYS A 272 -22.37 14.30 -5.24
N LYS A 273 -23.41 14.78 -4.53
CA LYS A 273 -23.78 14.42 -3.16
C LYS A 273 -25.29 14.34 -3.03
N SER A 274 -25.78 13.65 -1.99
CA SER A 274 -27.21 13.52 -1.72
C SER A 274 -27.89 14.89 -1.64
N ILE A 275 -29.04 15.04 -2.29
CA ILE A 275 -29.71 16.33 -2.48
C ILE A 275 -31.23 16.18 -2.61
N GLU A 276 -31.95 17.21 -2.16
CA GLU A 276 -33.37 17.39 -2.48
C GLU A 276 -33.53 18.47 -3.56
N LEU A 277 -34.30 18.14 -4.58
CA LEU A 277 -34.63 19.02 -5.70
C LEU A 277 -36.14 19.21 -5.82
N ALA A 278 -36.53 20.33 -6.39
CA ALA A 278 -37.89 20.59 -6.80
C ALA A 278 -37.94 21.01 -8.27
N ILE A 279 -38.88 20.44 -9.01
CA ILE A 279 -39.26 20.94 -10.33
C ILE A 279 -40.37 21.98 -10.11
N THR A 280 -40.09 23.23 -10.50
CA THR A 280 -41.05 24.34 -10.53
C THR A 280 -41.38 24.70 -11.97
N ASP A 281 -42.27 25.67 -12.17
CA ASP A 281 -42.55 26.19 -13.51
C ASP A 281 -41.32 26.92 -14.10
N ASP A 282 -40.37 27.34 -13.26
CA ASP A 282 -39.09 27.95 -13.65
C ASP A 282 -37.95 26.94 -13.87
N GLY A 283 -38.19 25.63 -13.66
CA GLY A 283 -37.22 24.55 -13.88
C GLY A 283 -36.77 23.82 -12.61
N LEU A 284 -35.57 23.21 -12.66
CA LEU A 284 -34.97 22.51 -11.52
C LEU A 284 -34.37 23.48 -10.50
N THR A 285 -34.72 23.27 -9.23
CA THR A 285 -34.21 24.07 -8.09
C THR A 285 -33.75 23.17 -6.96
N THR A 286 -32.68 23.56 -6.28
CA THR A 286 -32.24 22.93 -5.03
C THR A 286 -33.14 23.38 -3.88
N ARG A 287 -33.47 22.45 -2.98
CA ARG A 287 -34.34 22.73 -1.83
C ARG A 287 -33.57 23.01 -0.55
#